data_AF-Q10VC0-F1
#
_entry.id   AF-Q10VC0-F1
#
_cell.length_a   1.000
_cell.length_b   1.000
_cell.length_c   1.000
_cell.angle_alpha   90.00
_cell.angle_beta   90.00
_cell.angle_gamma   90.00
#
_symmetry.space_group_name_H-M   'P 1'
#
loop_
_entity.id
_entity.type
_entity.pdbx_description
1 polymer ?
#
loop_
_entity_poly.entity_id
_entity_poly.type
_entity_poly.pdbx_seq_one_letter_code
_entity_poly.pdbx_strand_id
1 'polypeptide(L)' 'MLKKNLFGDTEAYLIFDDTVINKKYGHNIELARRQYSGNEHQVVHGIGIVNCIYFNR' A
#
# COMPACT_ATOMS: atom_id res chain seq x y z
N MET A 1 -12.86 -32.02 -25.51
CA MET A 1 -13.12 -30.83 -24.68
C MET A 1 -12.57 -31.11 -23.29
N LEU A 2 -11.40 -30.57 -22.93
CA LEU A 2 -10.78 -30.83 -21.62
C LEU A 2 -11.57 -30.11 -20.52
N LYS A 3 -12.10 -30.87 -19.55
CA LYS A 3 -12.69 -30.29 -18.34
C LYS A 3 -11.55 -29.66 -17.52
N LYS A 4 -11.59 -28.34 -17.38
CA LYS A 4 -10.70 -27.61 -16.49
C LYS A 4 -11.20 -27.86 -15.06
N ASN A 5 -10.48 -28.65 -14.28
CA ASN A 5 -10.81 -28.84 -12.87
C ASN A 5 -10.45 -27.53 -12.15
N LEU A 6 -11.47 -26.81 -11.70
CA LEU A 6 -11.33 -25.63 -10.84
C LEU A 6 -11.21 -26.14 -9.41
N PHE A 7 -10.02 -26.07 -8.85
CA PHE A 7 -9.80 -26.25 -7.42
C PHE A 7 -9.82 -24.85 -6.80
N GLY A 8 -10.69 -24.63 -5.82
CA GLY A 8 -10.73 -23.39 -5.06
C GLY A 8 -9.78 -23.51 -3.88
N ASP A 9 -9.01 -22.46 -3.60
CA ASP A 9 -8.20 -22.39 -2.40
C ASP A 9 -9.07 -22.16 -1.16
N THR A 10 -8.67 -22.78 -0.06
CA THR A 10 -9.44 -22.81 1.19
C THR A 10 -9.14 -21.63 2.11
N GLU A 11 -8.08 -20.85 1.81
CA GLU A 11 -7.66 -19.69 2.59
C GLU A 11 -7.27 -18.53 1.67
N ALA A 12 -7.88 -17.37 1.88
CA ALA A 12 -7.53 -16.13 1.20
C ALA A 12 -7.53 -14.96 2.17
N TYR A 13 -6.63 -14.00 1.94
CA TYR A 13 -6.39 -12.88 2.84
C TYR A 13 -6.44 -11.56 2.05
N LEU A 14 -7.06 -10.55 2.65
CA LEU A 14 -6.93 -9.15 2.23
C LEU A 14 -6.07 -8.43 3.26
N ILE A 15 -4.92 -7.96 2.82
CA ILE A 15 -3.93 -7.29 3.67
C ILE A 15 -3.94 -5.80 3.33
N PHE A 16 -4.11 -4.98 4.35
CA PHE A 16 -4.05 -3.53 4.25
C PHE A 16 -2.85 -3.01 5.04
N ASP A 17 -2.10 -2.11 4.42
CA ASP A 17 -0.96 -1.43 5.04
C ASP A 17 -0.87 -0.01 4.50
N ASP A 18 -0.45 0.93 5.32
CA ASP A 18 -0.24 2.31 4.92
C ASP A 18 1.25 2.67 4.90
N THR A 19 1.63 3.53 3.95
CA THR A 19 3.01 3.98 3.82
C THR A 19 3.03 5.45 3.48
N VAL A 20 3.90 6.21 4.16
CA VAL A 20 4.20 7.59 3.80
C VAL A 20 5.40 7.61 2.85
N ILE A 21 5.15 7.93 1.59
CA ILE A 21 6.24 8.18 0.63
C ILE A 21 6.79 9.58 0.88
N ASN A 22 8.03 9.65 1.35
CA ASN A 22 8.73 10.92 1.55
C ASN A 22 8.94 11.64 0.21
N LYS A 23 8.45 12.87 0.12
CA LYS A 23 8.56 13.80 -1.01
C LYS A 23 9.25 15.09 -0.58
N LYS A 24 10.36 14.99 0.17
CA LYS A 24 11.13 16.15 0.67
C LYS A 24 11.42 17.27 -0.35
N TYR A 25 11.54 16.96 -1.64
CA TYR A 25 11.79 17.95 -2.71
C TYR A 25 10.54 18.25 -3.57
N GLY A 26 9.41 17.62 -3.30
CA GLY A 26 8.17 17.69 -4.09
C GLY A 26 7.19 18.74 -3.59
N HIS A 27 7.64 19.98 -3.39
CA HIS A 27 6.81 21.05 -2.80
C HIS A 27 5.62 21.47 -3.66
N ASN A 28 5.70 21.27 -4.98
CA ASN A 28 4.64 21.63 -5.92
C ASN A 28 3.67 20.48 -6.22
N ILE A 29 3.84 19.33 -5.57
CA ILE A 29 2.92 18.19 -5.75
C ILE A 29 1.71 18.44 -4.85
N GLU A 30 0.57 18.77 -5.43
CA GLU A 30 -0.68 19.13 -4.72
C GLU A 30 -1.14 18.07 -3.69
N LEU A 31 -0.91 16.80 -4.02
CA LEU A 31 -1.26 15.66 -3.16
C LEU A 31 -0.32 15.50 -1.95
N ALA A 32 0.87 16.09 -1.98
CA ALA A 32 1.81 15.95 -0.88
C ALA A 32 1.37 16.80 0.32
N ARG A 33 1.38 16.18 1.50
CA ARG A 33 0.95 16.77 2.77
C ARG A 33 2.01 16.51 3.85
N ARG A 34 1.96 17.28 4.94
CA ARG A 34 2.75 17.00 6.14
C ARG A 34 2.19 15.80 6.87
N GLN A 35 2.98 14.75 7.03
CA GLN A 35 2.58 13.49 7.65
C GLN A 35 3.70 12.97 8.55
N TYR A 36 3.37 12.25 9.62
CA TYR A 36 4.38 11.64 10.47
C TYR A 36 4.98 10.41 9.79
N SER A 37 6.30 10.33 9.73
CA SER A 37 7.00 9.12 9.32
C SER A 37 7.52 8.41 10.56
N GLY A 38 7.04 7.18 10.77
CA GLY A 38 7.56 6.29 11.80
C GLY A 38 9.02 5.89 11.56
N ASN A 39 9.51 5.92 10.32
CA ASN A 39 10.91 5.61 10.00
C ASN A 39 11.86 6.79 10.28
N GLU A 40 11.43 8.01 9.95
CA GLU A 40 12.23 9.22 10.18
C GLU A 40 12.04 9.80 11.58
N HIS A 41 11.08 9.26 12.34
CA HIS A 41 10.69 9.72 13.68
C HIS A 41 10.28 11.20 13.71
N GLN A 42 9.77 11.73 12.61
CA GLN A 42 9.42 13.15 12.46
C GLN A 42 8.33 13.38 11.41
N VAL A 43 7.77 14.58 11.39
CA VAL A 43 6.83 15.01 10.35
C VAL A 43 7.59 15.34 9.07
N VAL A 44 7.24 14.65 7.99
CA VAL A 44 7.82 14.83 6.65
C VAL A 44 6.80 15.38 5.66
N HIS A 45 7.27 16.00 4.58
CA HIS A 45 6.44 16.29 3.42
C HIS A 45 6.34 15.03 2.57
N GLY A 46 5.16 14.43 2.46
CA GLY A 46 5.00 13.13 1.82
C GLY A 46 3.59 12.87 1.32
N ILE A 47 3.43 11.74 0.63
CA ILE A 47 2.13 11.26 0.13
C ILE A 47 1.82 9.96 0.86
N GLY A 48 0.64 9.89 1.48
CA GLY A 48 0.16 8.68 2.12
C GLY A 48 -0.43 7.77 1.06
N ILE A 49 -0.07 6.49 1.09
CA ILE A 49 -0.61 5.46 0.22
C ILE A 49 -1.13 4.34 1.10
N VAL A 50 -2.29 3.79 0.75
CA VAL A 50 -2.82 2.57 1.35
C VAL A 50 -2.71 1.46 0.31
N ASN A 51 -2.01 0.39 0.68
CA ASN A 51 -1.91 -0.82 -0.11
C ASN A 51 -3.06 -1.75 0.26
N CYS A 52 -3.64 -2.40 -0.75
CA CYS A 52 -4.60 -3.50 -0.58
C CYS A 52 -4.09 -4.68 -1.38
N ILE A 53 -3.71 -5.75 -0.68
CA ILE A 53 -3.11 -6.94 -1.28
C ILE A 53 -4.06 -8.10 -1.09
N TYR A 54 -4.46 -8.71 -2.21
CA TYR A 54 -5.09 -10.02 -2.21
C TYR A 54 -4.00 -11.10 -2.22
N PHE A 55 -3.98 -11.91 -1.18
CA PHE A 55 -3.08 -13.06 -1.06
C PHE A 55 -3.91 -14.34 -1.06
N ASN A 56 -3.61 -15.21 -2.02
CA ASN A 56 -4.17 -16.53 -2.14
C ASN A 56 -3.05 -17.57 -1.97
N ARG A 57 -3.30 -18.61 -1.19
CA ARG A 57 -2.27 -19.58 -0.78
C ARG A 57 -1.96 -20.61 -1.85
#